data_AF-A0A6A6R778-F1
#
_entry.id   AF-A0A6A6R778-F1
#
_cell.length_a   1.000
_cell.length_b   1.000
_cell.length_c   1.000
_cell.angle_alpha   90.00
_cell.angle_beta   90.00
_cell.angle_gamma   90.00
#
_symmetry.space_group_name_H-M   'P 1'
#
loop_
_entity.id
_entity.type
_entity.pdbx_description
1 polymer ?
#
loop_
_entity_poly.entity_id
_entity_poly.type
_entity_poly.pdbx_seq_one_letter_code
_entity_poly.pdbx_strand_id
1 'polypeptide(L)'
;MPTLLTFNGPPSLGSFTYNDTAKFFESQLSLENGMRDHGRATFARLDSLHISARRQRTLQSIFASDYLSWMPLLDSETYSSYARYAEAHMFQNTDSMTCITLFSYAIAAVLEKKDILYDGGHDVKDEELWFNHATFILEQLQWSLDDTGIERIVCRILQAGYMLSSMRPLRAWSCISTASRDCMLLLKTAWRSRDEAFQNQVARVYWACYVLENELEICLELQPTGLRAFQADIPLPSGAACVSDLGQGSGLYYFLAIATLRRLLTDAVETVGFESGSAIYAPLVALELRSQLQSWYNHLPPSLKFPIDTSTVFDPHKAHLRTQYFGLIATISWPFLLRMLETSHHSATSPGFSRGHAVDPDVEAQAKECLMICILHLRTVEGTLLHKTIVSHTTLRSTCAVTMILLLVYPSPICGTVLDEIPAAISMVYEALTAWADIPFMVTPLGNFRNLAKAKGIELLETH
;
A
#
# COMPACT_ATOMS: atom_id res chain seq x y z
N MET A 1 13.64 7.49 5.76
CA MET A 1 12.70 8.63 5.66
C MET A 1 11.85 8.64 6.94
N PRO A 2 11.33 9.79 7.43
CA PRO A 2 10.36 9.76 8.53
C PRO A 2 9.20 8.80 8.21
N THR A 3 8.93 7.85 9.09
CA THR A 3 7.83 6.90 8.92
C THR A 3 6.65 7.29 9.80
N LEU A 4 5.48 6.71 9.57
CA LEU A 4 4.35 6.95 10.47
C LEU A 4 4.55 6.38 11.89
N LEU A 5 5.53 5.48 12.08
CA LEU A 5 5.78 4.82 13.35
C LEU A 5 6.83 5.57 14.15
N THR A 6 7.97 5.86 13.54
CA THR A 6 9.09 6.48 14.23
C THR A 6 9.82 7.48 13.36
N PHE A 7 10.47 8.41 14.04
CA PHE A 7 11.52 9.20 13.45
C PHE A 7 12.51 9.58 14.55
N ASN A 8 13.75 9.14 14.39
CA ASN A 8 14.85 9.59 15.22
C ASN A 8 15.73 10.55 14.41
N GLY A 9 15.33 11.81 14.31
CA GLY A 9 16.05 12.80 13.49
C GLY A 9 17.44 13.15 14.04
N PRO A 10 18.41 13.48 13.17
CA PRO A 10 19.70 14.02 13.61
C PRO A 10 19.51 15.38 14.31
N PRO A 11 20.43 15.79 15.19
CA PRO A 11 20.33 17.07 15.93
C PRO A 11 20.16 18.31 15.03
N SER A 12 20.61 18.23 13.78
CA SER A 12 20.50 19.27 12.76
C SER A 12 19.06 19.62 12.38
N LEU A 13 18.11 18.71 12.58
CA LEU A 13 16.68 18.93 12.37
C LEU A 13 15.96 19.45 13.63
N GLY A 14 16.72 19.80 14.67
CA GLY A 14 16.19 20.10 16.00
C GLY A 14 15.93 18.84 16.83
N SER A 15 15.32 19.01 18.01
CA SER A 15 15.00 17.90 18.92
C SER A 15 13.74 17.12 18.51
N PHE A 16 13.32 17.20 17.24
CA PHE A 16 12.08 16.56 16.81
C PHE A 16 12.32 15.07 16.53
N THR A 17 11.98 14.26 17.53
CA THR A 17 12.00 12.80 17.46
C THR A 17 10.70 12.26 18.01
N TYR A 18 10.15 11.20 17.41
CA TYR A 18 9.00 10.49 17.94
C TYR A 18 9.17 8.98 17.77
N ASN A 19 8.54 8.24 18.68
CA ASN A 19 8.43 6.80 18.60
C ASN A 19 7.01 6.40 19.02
N ASP A 20 6.15 6.28 18.02
CA ASP A 20 4.76 5.87 18.16
C ASP A 20 4.57 4.38 17.85
N THR A 21 5.66 3.59 17.71
CA THR A 21 5.60 2.16 17.38
C THR A 21 4.73 1.39 18.35
N ALA A 22 5.02 1.46 19.66
CA ALA A 22 4.24 0.74 20.67
C ALA A 22 2.77 1.14 20.63
N LYS A 23 2.50 2.45 20.58
CA LYS A 23 1.14 3.01 20.51
C LYS A 23 0.38 2.53 19.27
N PHE A 24 1.05 2.47 18.12
CA PHE A 24 0.47 1.95 16.88
C PHE A 24 0.11 0.47 17.02
N PHE A 25 1.07 -0.39 17.40
CA PHE A 25 0.84 -1.83 17.49
C PHE A 25 -0.18 -2.19 18.58
N GLU A 26 -0.14 -1.55 19.74
CA GLU A 26 -1.14 -1.74 20.81
C GLU A 26 -2.55 -1.28 20.38
N SER A 27 -2.65 -0.17 19.64
CA SER A 27 -3.92 0.27 19.06
C SER A 27 -4.45 -0.74 18.05
N GLN A 28 -3.61 -1.27 17.16
CA GLN A 28 -4.02 -2.31 16.21
C GLN A 28 -4.48 -3.59 16.94
N LEU A 29 -3.73 -4.07 17.92
CA LEU A 29 -4.06 -5.26 18.70
C LEU A 29 -5.30 -5.08 19.60
N SER A 30 -5.58 -3.88 20.08
CA SER A 30 -6.77 -3.62 20.90
C SER A 30 -8.05 -3.61 20.06
N LEU A 31 -8.02 -3.03 18.85
CA LEU A 31 -9.14 -3.11 17.88
C LEU A 31 -9.47 -4.57 17.55
N GLU A 32 -8.44 -5.40 17.45
CA GLU A 32 -8.57 -6.82 17.19
C GLU A 32 -9.24 -7.59 18.33
N ASN A 33 -8.84 -7.31 19.58
CA ASN A 33 -9.40 -7.98 20.75
C ASN A 33 -10.82 -7.51 21.04
N GLY A 34 -11.12 -6.23 20.83
CA GLY A 34 -12.47 -5.68 20.96
C GLY A 34 -13.49 -6.42 20.08
N MET A 35 -13.13 -6.82 18.86
CA MET A 35 -14.01 -7.62 18.02
C MET A 35 -14.21 -9.06 18.51
N ARG A 36 -13.18 -9.67 19.12
CA ARG A 36 -13.29 -11.01 19.72
C ARG A 36 -14.23 -11.03 20.92
N ASP A 37 -14.24 -9.97 21.72
CA ASP A 37 -15.12 -9.86 22.89
C ASP A 37 -16.58 -9.53 22.54
N HIS A 38 -16.82 -8.81 21.43
CA HIS A 38 -18.18 -8.58 20.90
C HIS A 38 -18.70 -9.75 20.05
N GLY A 39 -17.81 -10.67 19.67
CA GLY A 39 -18.13 -11.86 18.89
C GLY A 39 -17.48 -13.09 19.50
N ARG A 40 -18.07 -13.64 20.58
CA ARG A 40 -18.15 -15.11 20.67
C ARG A 40 -18.68 -15.53 19.33
N ALA A 41 -17.87 -16.20 18.50
CA ALA A 41 -18.21 -16.63 17.16
C ALA A 41 -19.65 -17.14 17.15
N THR A 42 -20.59 -16.26 16.85
CA THR A 42 -21.95 -16.64 16.59
C THR A 42 -21.77 -17.28 15.24
N PHE A 43 -21.53 -18.59 15.26
CA PHE A 43 -21.75 -19.47 14.12
C PHE A 43 -23.24 -19.34 13.81
N ALA A 44 -23.62 -18.17 13.29
CA ALA A 44 -24.93 -17.91 12.78
C ALA A 44 -25.07 -18.96 11.70
N ARG A 45 -26.02 -19.88 11.92
CA ARG A 45 -26.43 -20.81 10.89
C ARG A 45 -26.64 -19.98 9.62
N LEU A 46 -26.01 -20.41 8.53
CA LEU A 46 -26.11 -19.82 7.20
C LEU A 46 -27.57 -19.62 6.73
N ASP A 47 -28.55 -20.18 7.44
CA ASP A 47 -30.00 -20.00 7.25
C ASP A 47 -30.42 -18.52 7.10
N SER A 48 -29.63 -17.55 7.59
CA SER A 48 -29.94 -16.11 7.45
C SER A 48 -29.32 -15.43 6.23
N LEU A 49 -28.45 -16.09 5.46
CA LEU A 49 -27.68 -15.50 4.35
C LEU A 49 -28.44 -15.56 3.02
N HIS A 50 -29.72 -15.16 3.03
CA HIS A 50 -30.51 -15.03 1.82
C HIS A 50 -30.13 -13.76 1.06
N ILE A 51 -29.24 -13.90 0.08
CA ILE A 51 -28.81 -12.82 -0.80
C ILE A 51 -29.67 -12.83 -2.07
N SER A 52 -30.26 -11.69 -2.43
CA SER A 52 -30.98 -11.59 -3.70
C SER A 52 -30.03 -11.72 -4.91
N ALA A 53 -30.52 -12.30 -6.01
CA ALA A 53 -29.75 -12.41 -7.25
C ALA A 53 -29.24 -11.06 -7.77
N ARG A 54 -29.97 -9.97 -7.52
CA ARG A 54 -29.53 -8.60 -7.85
C ARG A 54 -28.31 -8.21 -7.01
N ARG A 55 -28.35 -8.44 -5.69
CA ARG A 55 -27.26 -8.11 -4.78
C ARG A 55 -26.00 -8.93 -5.08
N GLN A 56 -26.15 -10.22 -5.40
CA GLN A 56 -25.04 -11.08 -5.84
C GLN A 56 -24.31 -10.49 -7.05
N ARG A 57 -25.05 -10.14 -8.11
CA ARG A 57 -24.46 -9.53 -9.32
C ARG A 57 -23.77 -8.20 -9.03
N THR A 58 -24.35 -7.36 -8.16
CA THR A 58 -23.71 -6.12 -7.72
C THR A 58 -22.38 -6.40 -7.02
N LEU A 59 -22.35 -7.32 -6.06
CA LEU A 59 -21.12 -7.67 -5.33
C LEU A 59 -20.06 -8.27 -6.26
N GLN A 60 -20.44 -9.19 -7.15
CA GLN A 60 -19.52 -9.74 -8.16
C GLN A 60 -18.93 -8.64 -9.07
N SER A 61 -19.76 -7.69 -9.51
CA SER A 61 -19.31 -6.56 -10.33
C SER A 61 -18.32 -5.67 -9.59
N ILE A 62 -18.60 -5.33 -8.33
CA ILE A 62 -17.72 -4.50 -7.50
C ILE A 62 -16.41 -5.23 -7.21
N PHE A 63 -16.46 -6.51 -6.87
CA PHE A 63 -15.25 -7.31 -6.65
C PHE A 63 -14.36 -7.34 -7.90
N ALA A 64 -14.95 -7.54 -9.08
CA ALA A 64 -14.22 -7.53 -10.33
C ALA A 64 -13.61 -6.15 -10.66
N SER A 65 -14.38 -5.06 -10.52
CA SER A 65 -13.93 -3.71 -10.88
C SER A 65 -13.00 -3.06 -9.86
N ASP A 66 -13.22 -3.31 -8.56
CA ASP A 66 -12.62 -2.54 -7.47
C ASP A 66 -11.61 -3.36 -6.64
N TYR A 67 -11.53 -4.69 -6.84
CA TYR A 67 -10.50 -5.55 -6.22
C TYR A 67 -9.65 -6.30 -7.26
N LEU A 68 -10.23 -7.11 -8.14
CA LEU A 68 -9.47 -7.92 -9.10
C LEU A 68 -8.70 -7.08 -10.13
N SER A 69 -9.14 -5.85 -10.38
CA SER A 69 -8.41 -4.86 -11.19
C SER A 69 -7.04 -4.50 -10.59
N TRP A 70 -6.95 -4.44 -9.26
CA TRP A 70 -5.70 -4.20 -8.52
C TRP A 70 -4.90 -5.48 -8.29
N MET A 71 -5.61 -6.59 -8.09
CA MET A 71 -5.04 -7.88 -7.70
C MET A 71 -5.67 -9.02 -8.52
N PRO A 72 -5.15 -9.31 -9.73
CA PRO A 72 -5.76 -10.26 -10.67
C PRO A 72 -5.50 -11.73 -10.27
N LEU A 73 -6.06 -12.17 -9.14
CA LEU A 73 -5.87 -13.51 -8.57
C LEU A 73 -6.57 -14.60 -9.36
N LEU A 74 -7.72 -14.28 -9.95
CA LEU A 74 -8.60 -15.22 -10.64
C LEU A 74 -9.00 -14.60 -11.98
N ASP A 75 -9.15 -15.42 -13.02
CA ASP A 75 -9.80 -14.99 -14.25
C ASP A 75 -11.32 -14.89 -14.07
N SER A 76 -11.96 -14.11 -14.94
CA SER A 76 -13.38 -13.80 -14.84
C SER A 76 -14.26 -15.04 -14.98
N GLU A 77 -13.87 -16.03 -15.79
CA GLU A 77 -14.63 -17.26 -16.01
C GLU A 77 -14.57 -18.16 -14.78
N THR A 78 -13.38 -18.39 -14.22
CA THR A 78 -13.18 -19.15 -12.98
C THR A 78 -13.95 -18.54 -11.83
N TYR A 79 -13.83 -17.22 -11.62
CA TYR A 79 -14.57 -16.54 -10.56
C TYR A 79 -16.08 -16.68 -10.73
N SER A 80 -16.59 -16.50 -11.96
CA SER A 80 -18.02 -16.67 -12.26
C SER A 80 -18.49 -18.12 -12.08
N SER A 81 -17.61 -19.10 -12.30
CA SER A 81 -17.89 -20.52 -12.03
C SER A 81 -18.02 -20.77 -10.52
N TYR A 82 -17.07 -20.27 -9.73
CA TYR A 82 -17.08 -20.42 -8.27
C TYR A 82 -18.29 -19.75 -7.63
N ALA A 83 -18.64 -18.54 -8.08
CA ALA A 83 -19.81 -17.82 -7.58
C ALA A 83 -21.11 -18.59 -7.87
N ARG A 84 -21.30 -19.07 -9.10
CA ARG A 84 -22.47 -19.90 -9.46
C ARG A 84 -22.54 -21.19 -8.65
N TYR A 85 -21.39 -21.83 -8.42
CA TYR A 85 -21.31 -23.06 -7.62
C TYR A 85 -21.72 -22.80 -6.17
N ALA A 86 -21.15 -21.78 -5.52
CA ALA A 86 -21.45 -21.44 -4.14
C ALA A 86 -22.92 -21.05 -3.96
N GLU A 87 -23.48 -20.30 -4.92
CA GLU A 87 -24.89 -19.90 -4.96
C GLU A 87 -25.84 -21.10 -5.10
N ALA A 88 -25.53 -22.05 -5.99
CA ALA A 88 -26.33 -23.26 -6.18
C ALA A 88 -26.39 -24.12 -4.89
N HIS A 89 -25.35 -24.06 -4.07
CA HIS A 89 -25.27 -24.76 -2.78
C HIS A 89 -25.61 -23.88 -1.58
N MET A 90 -26.21 -22.70 -1.81
CA MET A 90 -26.63 -21.76 -0.75
C MET A 90 -25.50 -21.42 0.25
N PHE A 91 -24.26 -21.42 -0.22
CA PHE A 91 -23.06 -21.17 0.58
C PHE A 91 -22.85 -22.14 1.76
N GLN A 92 -23.41 -23.36 1.69
CA GLN A 92 -23.34 -24.35 2.77
C GLN A 92 -22.11 -25.25 2.73
N ASN A 93 -21.43 -25.31 1.58
CA ASN A 93 -20.25 -26.17 1.42
C ASN A 93 -19.02 -25.56 2.10
N THR A 94 -18.19 -26.43 2.68
CA THR A 94 -16.91 -26.06 3.33
C THR A 94 -15.73 -26.31 2.39
N ASP A 95 -15.82 -25.82 1.16
CA ASP A 95 -14.80 -25.97 0.12
C ASP A 95 -14.18 -24.63 -0.28
N SER A 96 -13.06 -24.68 -1.03
CA SER A 96 -12.34 -23.47 -1.39
C SER A 96 -13.17 -22.53 -2.27
N MET A 97 -14.00 -23.06 -3.17
CA MET A 97 -14.86 -22.27 -4.07
C MET A 97 -15.87 -21.43 -3.29
N THR A 98 -16.52 -22.02 -2.28
CA THR A 98 -17.42 -21.29 -1.38
C THR A 98 -16.65 -20.27 -0.55
N CYS A 99 -15.48 -20.64 -0.02
CA CYS A 99 -14.62 -19.74 0.76
C CYS A 99 -14.18 -18.50 -0.04
N ILE A 100 -13.70 -18.69 -1.27
CA ILE A 100 -13.32 -17.61 -2.20
C ILE A 100 -14.51 -16.69 -2.46
N THR A 101 -15.68 -17.26 -2.75
CA THR A 101 -16.88 -16.48 -3.06
C THR A 101 -17.31 -15.63 -1.86
N LEU A 102 -17.33 -16.19 -0.65
CA LEU A 102 -17.69 -15.46 0.55
C LEU A 102 -16.69 -14.33 0.88
N PHE A 103 -15.38 -14.58 0.76
CA PHE A 103 -14.40 -13.49 0.89
C PHE A 103 -14.60 -12.41 -0.17
N SER A 104 -14.90 -12.79 -1.42
CA SER A 104 -15.16 -11.82 -2.49
C SER A 104 -16.35 -10.92 -2.18
N TYR A 105 -17.41 -11.46 -1.58
CA TYR A 105 -18.61 -10.70 -1.19
C TYR A 105 -18.33 -9.79 -0.01
N ALA A 106 -17.58 -10.27 0.99
CA ALA A 106 -17.13 -9.44 2.11
C ALA A 106 -16.29 -8.25 1.63
N ILE A 107 -15.32 -8.48 0.75
CA ILE A 107 -14.48 -7.42 0.17
C ILE A 107 -15.34 -6.43 -0.63
N ALA A 108 -16.21 -6.92 -1.51
CA ALA A 108 -17.07 -6.08 -2.33
C ALA A 108 -18.00 -5.20 -1.50
N ALA A 109 -18.55 -5.71 -0.40
CA ALA A 109 -19.41 -4.93 0.48
C ALA A 109 -18.64 -3.84 1.25
N VAL A 110 -17.37 -4.08 1.59
CA VAL A 110 -16.49 -3.03 2.16
C VAL A 110 -16.14 -1.98 1.10
N LEU A 111 -15.86 -2.39 -0.13
CA LEU A 111 -15.48 -1.49 -1.24
C LEU A 111 -16.68 -0.75 -1.85
N GLU A 112 -17.90 -1.25 -1.69
CA GLU A 112 -19.10 -0.50 -2.06
C GLU A 112 -19.21 0.81 -1.26
N LYS A 113 -18.74 0.80 -0.01
CA LYS A 113 -18.63 1.95 0.89
C LYS A 113 -17.34 2.75 0.62
N LYS A 114 -16.97 2.96 -0.65
CA LYS A 114 -15.69 3.60 -1.02
C LYS A 114 -15.63 5.10 -0.78
N ASP A 115 -16.77 5.78 -0.74
CA ASP A 115 -16.82 7.22 -0.49
C ASP A 115 -16.67 7.49 1.00
N ILE A 116 -15.50 8.00 1.38
CA ILE A 116 -15.13 8.26 2.78
C ILE A 116 -16.03 9.34 3.40
N LEU A 117 -16.58 10.23 2.56
CA LEU A 117 -17.47 11.31 2.97
C LEU A 117 -18.94 10.90 3.02
N TYR A 118 -19.30 9.67 2.61
CA TYR A 118 -20.67 9.19 2.57
C TYR A 118 -20.90 8.10 3.61
N ASP A 119 -21.39 8.50 4.79
CA ASP A 119 -21.92 7.58 5.80
C ASP A 119 -23.34 7.15 5.41
N GLY A 120 -23.42 6.24 4.44
CA GLY A 120 -24.67 5.60 4.07
C GLY A 120 -25.13 4.68 5.20
N GLY A 121 -26.11 5.14 5.99
CA GLY A 121 -26.71 4.39 7.10
C GLY A 121 -27.31 3.05 6.68
N HIS A 122 -26.47 2.02 6.59
CA HIS A 122 -26.82 0.64 6.26
C HIS A 122 -26.21 -0.35 7.26
N ASP A 123 -26.95 -1.42 7.51
CA ASP A 123 -26.72 -2.43 8.56
C ASP A 123 -25.32 -3.07 8.43
N VAL A 124 -24.44 -2.77 9.40
CA VAL A 124 -22.99 -3.06 9.45
C VAL A 124 -22.67 -4.56 9.65
N LYS A 125 -23.57 -5.48 9.26
CA LYS A 125 -23.52 -6.87 9.74
C LYS A 125 -23.26 -7.92 8.65
N ASP A 126 -23.58 -7.64 7.39
CA ASP A 126 -23.52 -8.67 6.34
C ASP A 126 -22.06 -8.98 5.92
N GLU A 127 -21.20 -7.97 5.81
CA GLU A 127 -19.80 -8.16 5.43
C GLU A 127 -19.02 -9.00 6.45
N GLU A 128 -19.27 -8.77 7.75
CA GLU A 128 -18.62 -9.50 8.82
C GLU A 128 -19.10 -10.94 8.89
N LEU A 129 -20.38 -11.20 8.61
CA LEU A 129 -20.93 -12.55 8.53
C LEU A 129 -20.26 -13.37 7.42
N TRP A 130 -20.16 -12.81 6.20
CA TRP A 130 -19.45 -13.46 5.10
C TRP A 130 -17.97 -13.71 5.43
N PHE A 131 -17.29 -12.70 5.97
CA PHE A 131 -15.88 -12.80 6.32
C PHE A 131 -15.61 -13.86 7.40
N ASN A 132 -16.44 -13.89 8.45
CA ASN A 132 -16.31 -14.84 9.55
C ASN A 132 -16.58 -16.28 9.06
N HIS A 133 -17.58 -16.46 8.21
CA HIS A 133 -17.89 -17.76 7.62
C HIS A 133 -16.77 -18.25 6.70
N ALA A 134 -16.28 -17.39 5.80
CA ALA A 134 -15.14 -17.72 4.94
C ALA A 134 -13.89 -18.08 5.75
N THR A 135 -13.62 -17.34 6.83
CA THR A 135 -12.51 -17.62 7.75
C THR A 135 -12.68 -18.98 8.44
N PHE A 136 -13.89 -19.33 8.87
CA PHE A 136 -14.16 -20.65 9.43
C PHE A 136 -13.85 -21.78 8.44
N ILE A 137 -14.35 -21.67 7.19
CA ILE A 137 -14.04 -22.65 6.14
C ILE A 137 -12.53 -22.74 5.93
N LEU A 138 -11.84 -21.59 5.82
CA LEU A 138 -10.41 -21.53 5.57
C LEU A 138 -9.58 -22.26 6.65
N GLU A 139 -9.97 -22.18 7.92
CA GLU A 139 -9.27 -22.92 8.99
C GLU A 139 -9.54 -24.43 8.95
N GLN A 140 -10.58 -24.89 8.24
CA GLN A 140 -10.88 -26.31 8.04
C GLN A 140 -10.23 -26.90 6.79
N LEU A 141 -9.93 -26.09 5.78
CA LEU A 141 -9.28 -26.55 4.55
C LEU A 141 -7.92 -27.15 4.86
N GLN A 142 -7.67 -28.40 4.46
CA GLN A 142 -6.37 -29.02 4.62
C GLN A 142 -5.40 -28.53 3.55
N TRP A 143 -4.12 -28.40 3.92
CA TRP A 143 -3.07 -28.15 2.92
C TRP A 143 -2.92 -29.38 2.02
N SER A 144 -2.97 -29.16 0.71
CA SER A 144 -2.78 -30.19 -0.32
C SER A 144 -1.82 -29.70 -1.39
N LEU A 145 -1.26 -30.62 -2.18
CA LEU A 145 -0.33 -30.34 -3.28
C LEU A 145 -1.05 -30.21 -4.64
N ASP A 146 -2.38 -30.32 -4.65
CA ASP A 146 -3.24 -30.18 -5.82
C ASP A 146 -3.81 -28.75 -5.93
N ASP A 147 -4.82 -28.59 -6.79
CA ASP A 147 -5.46 -27.30 -7.05
C ASP A 147 -6.07 -26.69 -5.78
N THR A 148 -6.51 -27.52 -4.82
CA THR A 148 -7.08 -27.04 -3.54
C THR A 148 -6.03 -26.35 -2.66
N GLY A 149 -4.75 -26.72 -2.80
CA GLY A 149 -3.64 -26.03 -2.13
C GLY A 149 -3.45 -24.59 -2.64
N ILE A 150 -3.55 -24.40 -3.95
CA ILE A 150 -3.47 -23.07 -4.56
C ILE A 150 -4.68 -22.22 -4.15
N GLU A 151 -5.89 -22.79 -4.23
CA GLU A 151 -7.11 -22.10 -3.84
C GLU A 151 -7.07 -21.67 -2.37
N ARG A 152 -6.48 -22.48 -1.48
CA ARG A 152 -6.24 -22.09 -0.09
C ARG A 152 -5.34 -20.86 0.02
N ILE A 153 -4.28 -20.76 -0.78
CA ILE A 153 -3.43 -19.55 -0.81
C ILE A 153 -4.26 -18.36 -1.33
N VAL A 154 -5.06 -18.54 -2.38
CA VAL A 154 -5.98 -17.51 -2.88
C VAL A 154 -6.91 -17.03 -1.76
N CYS A 155 -7.53 -17.94 -0.99
CA CYS A 155 -8.34 -17.58 0.18
C CYS A 155 -7.56 -16.75 1.21
N ARG A 156 -6.30 -17.09 1.51
CA ARG A 156 -5.46 -16.31 2.44
C ARG A 156 -5.11 -14.92 1.90
N ILE A 157 -4.87 -14.78 0.59
CA ILE A 157 -4.64 -13.48 -0.04
C ILE A 157 -5.93 -12.65 0.00
N LEU A 158 -7.09 -13.24 -0.28
CA LEU A 158 -8.38 -12.55 -0.16
C LEU A 158 -8.67 -12.14 1.29
N GLN A 159 -8.34 -12.98 2.26
CA GLN A 159 -8.42 -12.62 3.68
C GLN A 159 -7.57 -11.38 4.00
N ALA A 160 -6.33 -11.32 3.50
CA ALA A 160 -5.49 -10.13 3.62
C ALA A 160 -6.08 -8.92 2.88
N GLY A 161 -6.66 -9.15 1.71
CA GLY A 161 -7.36 -8.15 0.90
C GLY A 161 -8.51 -7.50 1.65
N TYR A 162 -9.36 -8.28 2.30
CA TYR A 162 -10.41 -7.78 3.18
C TYR A 162 -9.82 -6.88 4.28
N MET A 163 -8.76 -7.33 4.96
CA MET A 163 -8.14 -6.55 6.02
C MET A 163 -7.58 -5.22 5.52
N LEU A 164 -6.97 -5.18 4.32
CA LEU A 164 -6.50 -3.94 3.69
C LEU A 164 -7.67 -3.03 3.30
N SER A 165 -8.70 -3.57 2.65
CA SER A 165 -9.93 -2.85 2.33
C SER A 165 -10.64 -2.33 3.59
N SER A 166 -10.44 -2.94 4.76
CA SER A 166 -10.94 -2.49 6.06
C SER A 166 -9.94 -1.63 6.85
N MET A 167 -8.79 -1.25 6.27
CA MET A 167 -7.75 -0.42 6.90
C MET A 167 -7.12 -1.05 8.16
N ARG A 168 -6.89 -2.37 8.12
CA ARG A 168 -6.28 -3.18 9.20
C ARG A 168 -4.96 -3.81 8.73
N PRO A 169 -3.90 -3.00 8.52
CA PRO A 169 -2.66 -3.46 7.89
C PRO A 169 -1.92 -4.53 8.71
N LEU A 170 -1.98 -4.50 10.04
CA LEU A 170 -1.30 -5.50 10.89
C LEU A 170 -1.90 -6.91 10.72
N ARG A 171 -3.24 -6.98 10.64
CA ARG A 171 -3.95 -8.24 10.33
C ARG A 171 -3.63 -8.71 8.92
N ALA A 172 -3.66 -7.80 7.95
CA ALA A 172 -3.29 -8.12 6.58
C ALA A 172 -1.88 -8.73 6.50
N TRP A 173 -0.92 -8.18 7.26
CA TRP A 173 0.44 -8.71 7.32
C TRP A 173 0.49 -10.15 7.85
N SER A 174 -0.29 -10.46 8.89
CA SER A 174 -0.36 -11.83 9.44
C SER A 174 -0.96 -12.83 8.43
N CYS A 175 -2.02 -12.42 7.73
CA CYS A 175 -2.67 -13.22 6.70
C CYS A 175 -1.73 -13.46 5.50
N ILE A 176 -1.11 -12.39 4.96
CA ILE A 176 -0.24 -12.51 3.80
C ILE A 176 1.04 -13.27 4.12
N SER A 177 1.61 -13.12 5.32
CA SER A 177 2.79 -13.90 5.74
C SER A 177 2.49 -15.40 5.78
N THR A 178 1.25 -15.78 6.06
CA THR A 178 0.81 -17.19 5.97
C THR A 178 0.70 -17.63 4.51
N ALA A 179 0.07 -16.82 3.66
CA ALA A 179 0.01 -17.06 2.22
C ALA A 179 1.40 -17.19 1.57
N SER A 180 2.36 -16.34 1.95
CA SER A 180 3.74 -16.36 1.47
C SER A 180 4.46 -17.65 1.87
N ARG A 181 4.29 -18.12 3.11
CA ARG A 181 4.86 -19.39 3.57
C ARG A 181 4.30 -20.59 2.79
N ASP A 182 2.98 -20.64 2.63
CA ASP A 182 2.29 -21.67 1.86
C ASP A 182 2.72 -21.63 0.37
N CYS A 183 2.87 -20.43 -0.20
CA CYS A 183 3.39 -20.22 -1.55
C CYS A 183 4.83 -20.73 -1.69
N MET A 184 5.73 -20.43 -0.75
CA MET A 184 7.11 -20.95 -0.78
C MET A 184 7.15 -22.48 -0.74
N LEU A 185 6.28 -23.12 0.02
CA LEU A 185 6.16 -24.59 0.04
C LEU A 185 5.73 -25.12 -1.34
N LEU A 186 4.70 -24.52 -1.94
CA LEU A 186 4.24 -24.85 -3.29
C LEU A 186 5.37 -24.71 -4.33
N LEU A 187 6.19 -23.67 -4.23
CA LEU A 187 7.29 -23.43 -5.18
C LEU A 187 8.42 -24.46 -5.10
N LYS A 188 8.49 -25.27 -4.03
CA LYS A 188 9.41 -26.40 -3.89
C LYS A 188 8.88 -27.70 -4.50
N THR A 189 7.65 -27.72 -4.97
CA THR A 189 7.01 -28.90 -5.61
C THR A 189 7.31 -28.95 -7.10
N ALA A 190 6.86 -30.01 -7.78
CA ALA A 190 6.95 -30.16 -9.24
C ALA A 190 5.92 -29.30 -10.02
N TRP A 191 5.59 -28.10 -9.55
CA TRP A 191 4.58 -27.23 -10.18
C TRP A 191 4.89 -26.88 -11.64
N ARG A 192 6.18 -26.86 -12.04
CA ARG A 192 6.61 -26.61 -13.42
C ARG A 192 6.31 -27.76 -14.40
N SER A 193 6.02 -28.96 -13.91
CA SER A 193 5.61 -30.07 -14.77
C SER A 193 4.09 -30.14 -14.96
N ARG A 194 3.33 -29.22 -14.34
CA ARG A 194 1.89 -29.07 -14.54
C ARG A 194 1.60 -28.29 -15.82
N ASP A 195 0.32 -28.23 -16.18
CA ASP A 195 -0.20 -27.48 -17.32
C ASP A 195 0.01 -25.96 -17.19
N GLU A 196 -0.07 -25.25 -18.32
CA GLU A 196 0.20 -23.81 -18.39
C GLU A 196 -0.76 -22.98 -17.53
N ALA A 197 -2.02 -23.39 -17.41
CA ALA A 197 -3.01 -22.70 -16.59
C ALA A 197 -2.62 -22.75 -15.10
N PHE A 198 -2.22 -23.92 -14.61
CA PHE A 198 -1.71 -24.07 -13.25
C PHE A 198 -0.44 -23.24 -13.01
N GLN A 199 0.52 -23.27 -13.94
CA GLN A 199 1.74 -22.47 -13.83
C GLN A 199 1.44 -20.97 -13.79
N ASN A 200 0.50 -20.50 -14.60
CA ASN A 200 0.07 -19.11 -14.59
C ASN A 200 -0.60 -18.72 -13.26
N GLN A 201 -1.40 -19.62 -12.68
CA GLN A 201 -2.02 -19.39 -11.38
C GLN A 201 -0.98 -19.33 -10.26
N VAL A 202 0.05 -20.18 -10.29
CA VAL A 202 1.21 -20.09 -9.38
C VAL A 202 1.88 -18.72 -9.49
N ALA A 203 2.11 -18.22 -10.71
CA ALA A 203 2.68 -16.89 -10.92
C ALA A 203 1.79 -15.79 -10.32
N ARG A 204 0.48 -15.81 -10.57
CA ARG A 204 -0.47 -14.81 -10.02
C ARG A 204 -0.42 -14.77 -8.49
N VAL A 205 -0.51 -15.93 -7.86
CA VAL A 205 -0.46 -16.07 -6.39
C VAL A 205 0.89 -15.60 -5.84
N TYR A 206 2.00 -15.98 -6.47
CA TYR A 206 3.33 -15.55 -6.06
C TYR A 206 3.48 -14.03 -6.10
N TRP A 207 3.16 -13.40 -7.23
CA TRP A 207 3.32 -11.95 -7.39
C TRP A 207 2.35 -11.17 -6.50
N ALA A 208 1.19 -11.74 -6.17
CA ALA A 208 0.23 -11.12 -5.25
C ALA A 208 0.78 -11.12 -3.83
N CYS A 209 1.29 -12.27 -3.35
CA CYS A 209 2.02 -12.35 -2.09
C CYS A 209 3.22 -11.39 -2.09
N TYR A 210 4.01 -11.36 -3.16
CA TYR A 210 5.17 -10.49 -3.29
C TYR A 210 4.78 -9.00 -3.14
N VAL A 211 3.81 -8.51 -3.92
CA VAL A 211 3.40 -7.09 -3.87
C VAL A 211 2.89 -6.71 -2.48
N LEU A 212 1.98 -7.50 -1.92
CA LEU A 212 1.33 -7.18 -0.65
C LEU A 212 2.29 -7.32 0.55
N GLU A 213 3.14 -8.34 0.56
CA GLU A 213 4.09 -8.57 1.64
C GLU A 213 5.16 -7.48 1.68
N ASN A 214 5.82 -7.20 0.55
CA ASN A 214 6.85 -6.14 0.48
C ASN A 214 6.29 -4.78 0.89
N GLU A 215 5.07 -4.48 0.46
CA GLU A 215 4.38 -3.25 0.82
C GLU A 215 4.16 -3.12 2.33
N LEU A 216 3.61 -4.16 2.95
CA LEU A 216 3.31 -4.17 4.37
C LEU A 216 4.58 -4.20 5.23
N GLU A 217 5.60 -4.92 4.80
CA GLU A 217 6.90 -4.98 5.45
C GLU A 217 7.52 -3.58 5.60
N ILE A 218 7.58 -2.82 4.50
CA ILE A 218 8.11 -1.45 4.50
C ILE A 218 7.23 -0.52 5.35
N CYS A 219 5.90 -0.64 5.25
CA CYS A 219 4.99 0.25 5.98
C CYS A 219 4.96 -0.01 7.49
N LEU A 220 5.17 -1.26 7.91
CA LEU A 220 5.06 -1.71 9.30
C LEU A 220 6.43 -1.92 9.98
N GLU A 221 7.53 -1.82 9.23
CA GLU A 221 8.90 -2.10 9.71
C GLU A 221 9.02 -3.52 10.30
N LEU A 222 8.36 -4.50 9.67
CA LEU A 222 8.37 -5.91 10.07
C LEU A 222 9.38 -6.72 9.24
N GLN A 223 9.67 -7.94 9.66
CA GLN A 223 10.65 -8.81 8.97
C GLN A 223 10.01 -9.54 7.77
N PRO A 224 10.74 -9.74 6.66
CA PRO A 224 10.29 -10.53 5.52
C PRO A 224 10.19 -12.03 5.84
N THR A 225 9.29 -12.76 5.17
CA THR A 225 9.24 -14.24 5.29
C THR A 225 10.33 -14.97 4.50
N GLY A 226 10.96 -14.30 3.53
CA GLY A 226 11.94 -14.89 2.59
C GLY A 226 11.41 -15.17 1.18
N LEU A 227 10.15 -14.84 0.89
CA LEU A 227 9.50 -15.04 -0.42
C LEU A 227 10.29 -14.45 -1.61
N ARG A 228 11.03 -13.35 -1.37
CA ARG A 228 11.85 -12.66 -2.37
C ARG A 228 12.93 -13.56 -3.01
N ALA A 229 13.41 -14.59 -2.29
CA ALA A 229 14.45 -15.49 -2.79
C ALA A 229 14.03 -16.27 -4.05
N PHE A 230 12.72 -16.39 -4.31
CA PHE A 230 12.20 -17.12 -5.47
C PHE A 230 11.98 -16.22 -6.69
N GLN A 231 12.13 -14.90 -6.57
CA GLN A 231 11.66 -13.93 -7.55
C GLN A 231 12.24 -14.12 -8.95
N ALA A 232 13.53 -14.48 -9.04
CA ALA A 232 14.21 -14.70 -10.32
C ALA A 232 13.66 -15.92 -11.08
N ASP A 233 13.07 -16.88 -10.36
CA ASP A 233 12.65 -18.16 -10.89
C ASP A 233 11.18 -18.18 -11.33
N ILE A 234 10.39 -17.16 -10.96
CA ILE A 234 8.96 -17.12 -11.22
C ILE A 234 8.67 -16.25 -12.45
N PRO A 235 8.00 -16.79 -13.50
CA PRO A 235 7.65 -16.01 -14.66
C PRO A 235 6.61 -14.93 -14.31
N LEU A 236 6.51 -13.91 -15.15
CA LEU A 236 5.43 -12.94 -15.04
C LEU A 236 4.10 -13.60 -15.45
N PRO A 237 2.98 -13.28 -14.77
CA PRO A 237 1.66 -13.81 -15.12
C PRO A 237 1.29 -13.46 -16.57
N SER A 238 0.87 -14.48 -17.32
CA SER A 238 0.47 -14.35 -18.72
C SER A 238 -1.00 -13.95 -18.85
N GLY A 239 -1.27 -12.99 -19.73
CA GLY A 239 -2.59 -12.43 -19.98
C GLY A 239 -3.39 -13.07 -21.11
N ALA A 240 -2.94 -14.19 -21.71
CA ALA A 240 -3.56 -14.74 -22.92
C ALA A 240 -5.07 -15.03 -22.80
N ALA A 241 -5.58 -15.29 -21.59
CA ALA A 241 -7.01 -15.46 -21.31
C ALA A 241 -7.75 -14.16 -20.91
N CYS A 242 -7.04 -13.05 -20.67
CA CYS A 242 -7.58 -11.80 -20.10
C CYS A 242 -7.63 -10.64 -21.09
N VAL A 243 -7.11 -10.83 -22.32
CA VAL A 243 -7.00 -9.79 -23.34
C VAL A 243 -8.28 -9.66 -24.20
N SER A 244 -9.23 -10.61 -24.09
CA SER A 244 -10.43 -10.62 -24.92
C SER A 244 -11.52 -9.64 -24.51
N ASP A 245 -11.60 -9.20 -23.25
CA ASP A 245 -12.72 -8.39 -22.78
C ASP A 245 -12.32 -6.98 -22.32
N LEU A 246 -12.81 -6.00 -23.08
CA LEU A 246 -13.09 -4.60 -22.75
C LEU A 246 -12.62 -4.15 -21.34
N GLY A 247 -11.33 -3.85 -21.20
CA GLY A 247 -10.77 -3.16 -20.02
C GLY A 247 -10.08 -4.04 -18.97
N GLN A 248 -10.25 -5.37 -18.97
CA GLN A 248 -9.63 -6.25 -17.96
C GLN A 248 -8.10 -6.39 -18.13
N GLY A 249 -7.59 -6.25 -19.36
CA GLY A 249 -6.14 -6.23 -19.61
C GLY A 249 -5.40 -5.11 -18.86
N SER A 250 -6.07 -4.00 -18.56
CA SER A 250 -5.47 -2.86 -17.84
C SER A 250 -5.04 -3.21 -16.41
N GLY A 251 -5.82 -4.05 -15.72
CA GLY A 251 -5.51 -4.47 -14.35
C GLY A 251 -4.25 -5.33 -14.27
N LEU A 252 -4.08 -6.27 -15.22
CA LEU A 252 -2.87 -7.08 -15.30
C LEU A 252 -1.63 -6.23 -15.60
N TYR A 253 -1.68 -5.31 -16.56
CA TYR A 253 -0.55 -4.42 -16.83
C TYR A 253 -0.21 -3.57 -15.61
N TYR A 254 -1.21 -3.06 -14.89
CA TYR A 254 -1.00 -2.31 -13.66
C TYR A 254 -0.32 -3.19 -12.61
N PHE A 255 -0.81 -4.40 -12.41
CA PHE A 255 -0.27 -5.36 -11.45
C PHE A 255 1.21 -5.70 -11.73
N LEU A 256 1.57 -5.87 -13.01
CA LEU A 256 2.97 -6.07 -13.42
C LEU A 256 3.83 -4.82 -13.19
N ALA A 257 3.29 -3.64 -13.51
CA ALA A 257 3.98 -2.37 -13.30
C ALA A 257 4.24 -2.12 -11.81
N ILE A 258 3.27 -2.36 -10.93
CA ILE A 258 3.45 -2.19 -9.49
C ILE A 258 4.38 -3.25 -8.90
N ALA A 259 4.36 -4.50 -9.35
CA ALA A 259 5.30 -5.53 -8.91
C ALA A 259 6.76 -5.16 -9.18
N THR A 260 7.04 -4.67 -10.39
CA THR A 260 8.39 -4.21 -10.76
C THR A 260 8.80 -2.93 -10.04
N LEU A 261 7.87 -2.00 -9.79
CA LEU A 261 8.13 -0.80 -8.99
C LEU A 261 8.40 -1.13 -7.52
N ARG A 262 7.68 -2.11 -6.95
CA ARG A 262 7.87 -2.59 -5.57
C ARG A 262 9.26 -3.16 -5.37
N ARG A 263 9.80 -3.89 -6.36
CA ARG A 263 11.20 -4.33 -6.34
C ARG A 263 12.17 -3.15 -6.18
N LEU A 264 12.03 -2.13 -7.02
CA LEU A 264 12.89 -0.93 -6.95
C LEU A 264 12.77 -0.20 -5.60
N LEU A 265 11.56 -0.17 -5.02
CA LEU A 265 11.34 0.40 -3.70
C LEU A 265 12.05 -0.40 -2.60
N THR A 266 11.93 -1.73 -2.61
CA THR A 266 12.64 -2.60 -1.66
C THR A 266 14.15 -2.40 -1.78
N ASP A 267 14.69 -2.45 -3.01
CA ASP A 267 16.11 -2.23 -3.27
C ASP A 267 16.57 -0.85 -2.77
N ALA A 268 15.76 0.19 -2.98
CA ALA A 268 16.05 1.53 -2.50
C ALA A 268 16.09 1.61 -0.97
N VAL A 269 15.06 1.11 -0.28
CA VAL A 269 14.97 1.18 1.20
C VAL A 269 16.10 0.40 1.88
N GLU A 270 16.59 -0.68 1.29
CA GLU A 270 17.69 -1.49 1.82
C GLU A 270 19.08 -0.92 1.54
N THR A 271 19.23 -0.08 0.52
CA THR A 271 20.55 0.41 0.06
C THR A 271 20.80 1.89 0.35
N VAL A 272 19.75 2.71 0.34
CA VAL A 272 19.81 4.15 0.58
C VAL A 272 18.72 4.55 1.56
N GLY A 273 18.98 5.56 2.39
CA GLY A 273 17.94 6.05 3.27
C GLY A 273 18.44 6.52 4.62
N PHE A 274 17.72 6.10 5.65
CA PHE A 274 17.94 6.55 7.02
C PHE A 274 17.67 5.40 7.97
N GLU A 275 18.70 5.00 8.71
CA GLU A 275 18.64 3.88 9.65
C GLU A 275 19.25 4.32 10.99
N SER A 276 18.55 4.02 12.08
CA SER A 276 19.02 4.24 13.47
C SER A 276 19.59 5.64 13.76
N GLY A 277 19.03 6.69 13.15
CA GLY A 277 19.48 8.07 13.40
C GLY A 277 20.57 8.57 12.44
N SER A 278 20.99 7.76 11.47
CA SER A 278 22.02 8.10 10.50
C SER A 278 21.53 7.95 9.06
N ALA A 279 21.86 8.92 8.21
CA ALA A 279 21.58 8.83 6.78
C ALA A 279 22.59 7.89 6.11
N ILE A 280 22.09 6.86 5.43
CA ILE A 280 22.92 6.02 4.54
C ILE A 280 23.10 6.80 3.24
N TYR A 281 24.22 7.53 3.17
CA TYR A 281 24.55 8.36 2.02
C TYR A 281 25.38 7.58 0.99
N ALA A 282 24.72 7.09 -0.06
CA ALA A 282 25.37 6.42 -1.18
C ALA A 282 24.94 7.09 -2.51
N PRO A 283 25.59 8.20 -2.91
CA PRO A 283 25.10 9.07 -3.99
C PRO A 283 25.14 8.40 -5.36
N LEU A 284 26.17 7.59 -5.63
CA LEU A 284 26.27 6.82 -6.87
C LEU A 284 25.17 5.76 -6.97
N VAL A 285 24.84 5.10 -5.85
CA VAL A 285 23.76 4.12 -5.79
C VAL A 285 22.41 4.80 -5.98
N ALA A 286 22.19 5.94 -5.32
CA ALA A 286 20.96 6.71 -5.49
C ALA A 286 20.76 7.21 -6.93
N LEU A 287 21.83 7.66 -7.60
CA LEU A 287 21.78 8.06 -9.01
C LEU A 287 21.42 6.87 -9.92
N GLU A 288 21.99 5.71 -9.66
CA GLU A 288 21.66 4.48 -10.40
C GLU A 288 20.21 4.03 -10.15
N LEU A 289 19.74 4.03 -8.90
CA LEU A 289 18.34 3.75 -8.57
C LEU A 289 17.38 4.73 -9.25
N ARG A 290 17.74 6.02 -9.32
CA ARG A 290 16.97 7.05 -10.03
C ARG A 290 16.93 6.80 -11.54
N SER A 291 18.03 6.33 -12.12
CA SER A 291 18.12 5.92 -13.53
C SER A 291 17.25 4.70 -13.82
N GLN A 292 17.29 3.68 -12.95
CA GLN A 292 16.45 2.49 -13.06
C GLN A 292 14.96 2.82 -12.95
N LEU A 293 14.59 3.72 -12.05
CA LEU A 293 13.23 4.22 -11.91
C LEU A 293 12.77 5.00 -13.15
N GLN A 294 13.63 5.84 -13.71
CA GLN A 294 13.34 6.55 -14.96
C GLN A 294 13.16 5.56 -16.12
N SER A 295 14.02 4.55 -16.20
CA SER A 295 13.91 3.46 -17.18
C SER A 295 12.59 2.71 -17.02
N TRP A 296 12.20 2.35 -15.79
CA TRP A 296 10.91 1.74 -15.50
C TRP A 296 9.75 2.60 -16.03
N TYR A 297 9.75 3.90 -15.72
CA TYR A 297 8.72 4.81 -16.19
C TYR A 297 8.68 4.87 -17.73
N ASN A 298 9.85 4.91 -18.39
CA ASN A 298 9.96 4.95 -19.85
C ASN A 298 9.40 3.69 -20.53
N HIS A 299 9.50 2.54 -19.90
CA HIS A 299 9.00 1.25 -20.41
C HIS A 299 7.53 0.97 -20.07
N LEU A 300 6.85 1.85 -19.33
CA LEU A 300 5.42 1.69 -19.09
C LEU A 300 4.63 1.70 -20.41
N PRO A 301 3.63 0.81 -20.57
CA PRO A 301 2.78 0.83 -21.74
C PRO A 301 1.98 2.14 -21.81
N PRO A 302 1.60 2.61 -23.02
CA PRO A 302 0.84 3.86 -23.18
C PRO A 302 -0.46 3.91 -22.36
N SER A 303 -1.10 2.75 -22.14
CA SER A 303 -2.30 2.60 -21.32
C SER A 303 -2.10 2.93 -19.84
N LEU A 304 -0.87 2.87 -19.32
CA LEU A 304 -0.52 3.17 -17.92
C LEU A 304 0.38 4.40 -17.77
N LYS A 305 0.86 4.97 -18.87
CA LYS A 305 1.66 6.19 -18.83
C LYS A 305 0.85 7.33 -18.21
N PHE A 306 1.48 8.04 -17.27
CA PHE A 306 0.91 9.16 -16.52
C PHE A 306 1.81 10.40 -16.64
N PRO A 307 1.24 11.62 -16.58
CA PRO A 307 2.02 12.86 -16.65
C PRO A 307 2.81 13.10 -15.36
N ILE A 308 4.02 13.65 -15.49
CA ILE A 308 4.88 14.06 -14.37
C ILE A 308 4.72 15.58 -14.16
N ASP A 309 3.48 15.98 -13.88
CA ASP A 309 3.07 17.35 -13.60
C ASP A 309 1.81 17.34 -12.71
N THR A 310 1.22 18.50 -12.47
CA THR A 310 0.03 18.67 -11.63
C THR A 310 -1.29 18.40 -12.35
N SER A 311 -1.27 17.88 -13.58
CA SER A 311 -2.51 17.59 -14.31
C SER A 311 -3.32 16.50 -13.61
N THR A 312 -4.64 16.59 -13.74
CA THR A 312 -5.54 15.64 -13.10
C THR A 312 -5.49 14.29 -13.81
N VAL A 313 -5.44 13.22 -13.02
CA VAL A 313 -5.42 11.84 -13.52
C VAL A 313 -6.61 11.12 -12.93
N PHE A 314 -7.60 10.83 -13.77
CA PHE A 314 -8.86 10.20 -13.35
C PHE A 314 -8.78 8.68 -13.27
N ASP A 315 -7.84 8.08 -14.02
CA ASP A 315 -7.63 6.63 -13.93
C ASP A 315 -6.94 6.30 -12.60
N PRO A 316 -7.56 5.49 -11.72
CA PRO A 316 -7.06 5.24 -10.39
C PRO A 316 -5.75 4.44 -10.39
N HIS A 317 -5.53 3.56 -11.36
CA HIS A 317 -4.28 2.82 -11.51
C HIS A 317 -3.13 3.76 -11.87
N LYS A 318 -3.35 4.67 -12.82
CA LYS A 318 -2.37 5.70 -13.19
C LYS A 318 -2.08 6.65 -12.04
N ALA A 319 -3.12 7.10 -11.33
CA ALA A 319 -2.99 8.00 -10.19
C ALA A 319 -2.17 7.33 -9.07
N HIS A 320 -2.44 6.05 -8.79
CA HIS A 320 -1.66 5.30 -7.81
C HIS A 320 -0.21 5.07 -8.26
N LEU A 321 0.04 4.64 -9.51
CA LEU A 321 1.41 4.48 -10.02
C LEU A 321 2.18 5.80 -9.97
N ARG A 322 1.54 6.94 -10.26
CA ARG A 322 2.13 8.27 -10.16
C ARG A 322 2.51 8.59 -8.71
N THR A 323 1.60 8.39 -7.77
CA THR A 323 1.85 8.57 -6.33
C THR A 323 3.02 7.70 -5.86
N GLN A 324 3.07 6.44 -6.28
CA GLN A 324 4.16 5.52 -5.92
C GLN A 324 5.50 5.92 -6.56
N TYR A 325 5.48 6.41 -7.79
CA TYR A 325 6.66 6.90 -8.50
C TYR A 325 7.27 8.12 -7.79
N PHE A 326 6.45 9.11 -7.41
CA PHE A 326 6.90 10.27 -6.65
C PHE A 326 7.40 9.89 -5.26
N GLY A 327 6.68 9.03 -4.54
CA GLY A 327 7.11 8.52 -3.24
C GLY A 327 8.45 7.79 -3.29
N LEU A 328 8.73 7.03 -4.35
CA LEU A 328 10.03 6.36 -4.52
C LEU A 328 11.15 7.36 -4.84
N ILE A 329 10.92 8.36 -5.68
CA ILE A 329 11.92 9.43 -5.88
C ILE A 329 12.23 10.13 -4.56
N ALA A 330 11.19 10.50 -3.78
CA ALA A 330 11.40 11.11 -2.47
C ALA A 330 12.21 10.20 -1.53
N THR A 331 11.96 8.88 -1.56
CA THR A 331 12.72 7.90 -0.77
C THR A 331 14.20 7.86 -1.16
N ILE A 332 14.50 7.86 -2.46
CA ILE A 332 15.87 7.85 -3.00
C ILE A 332 16.60 9.17 -2.71
N SER A 333 15.90 10.31 -2.83
CA SER A 333 16.51 11.64 -2.79
C SER A 333 16.52 12.29 -1.39
N TRP A 334 15.71 11.82 -0.43
CA TRP A 334 15.65 12.37 0.93
C TRP A 334 17.00 12.43 1.67
N PRO A 335 17.92 11.42 1.55
CA PRO A 335 19.24 11.49 2.20
C PRO A 335 20.09 12.70 1.76
N PHE A 336 19.92 13.18 0.52
CA PHE A 336 20.62 14.39 0.04
C PHE A 336 20.11 15.65 0.74
N LEU A 337 18.80 15.71 0.96
CA LEU A 337 18.16 16.81 1.68
C LEU A 337 18.60 16.85 3.15
N LEU A 338 18.71 15.68 3.81
CA LEU A 338 19.29 15.57 5.15
C LEU A 338 20.74 16.06 5.20
N ARG A 339 21.58 15.63 4.25
CA ARG A 339 22.99 16.04 4.18
C ARG A 339 23.15 17.55 4.02
N MET A 340 22.28 18.20 3.24
CA MET A 340 22.27 19.66 3.13
C MET A 340 21.88 20.34 4.45
N LEU A 341 20.88 19.82 5.16
CA LEU A 341 20.45 20.36 6.46
C LEU A 341 21.56 20.24 7.51
N GLU A 342 22.24 19.11 7.56
CA GLU A 342 23.40 18.89 8.43
C GLU A 342 24.55 19.85 8.11
N THR A 343 24.89 20.00 6.82
CA THR A 343 25.97 20.91 6.38
C THR A 343 25.66 22.37 6.72
N SER A 344 24.40 22.78 6.55
CA SER A 344 23.92 24.11 6.94
C SER A 344 24.02 24.33 8.45
N HIS A 345 23.58 23.36 9.26
CA HIS A 345 23.64 23.42 10.71
C HIS A 345 25.08 23.49 11.25
N HIS A 346 26.00 22.69 10.70
CA HIS A 346 27.42 22.75 11.06
C HIS A 346 28.05 24.10 10.71
N SER A 347 27.67 24.67 9.56
CA SER A 347 28.13 26.00 9.14
C SER A 347 27.65 27.12 10.09
N ALA A 348 26.44 27.00 10.62
CA ALA A 348 25.91 27.96 11.59
C ALA A 348 26.55 27.83 12.98
N THR A 349 26.82 26.60 13.43
CA THR A 349 27.34 26.32 14.80
C THR A 349 28.86 26.38 14.93
N SER A 350 29.61 26.27 13.83
CA SER A 350 31.09 26.29 13.84
C SER A 350 31.68 27.04 12.63
N PRO A 351 31.48 28.37 12.54
CA PRO A 351 31.87 29.17 11.36
C PRO A 351 33.40 29.20 11.08
N GLY A 352 34.25 28.82 12.04
CA GLY A 352 35.71 28.77 11.87
C GLY A 352 36.24 27.54 11.11
N PHE A 353 35.46 26.48 10.98
CA PHE A 353 35.88 25.21 10.36
C PHE A 353 35.36 25.03 8.92
N SER A 354 34.33 25.80 8.53
CA SER A 354 33.54 25.56 7.31
C SER A 354 34.04 26.25 6.05
N ARG A 355 35.21 26.91 6.08
CA ARG A 355 35.70 27.77 4.99
C ARG A 355 36.19 27.04 3.73
N GLY A 356 36.00 25.71 3.63
CA GLY A 356 36.62 24.89 2.57
C GLY A 356 35.76 23.80 1.92
N HIS A 357 34.51 23.58 2.33
CA HIS A 357 33.67 22.55 1.70
C HIS A 357 32.39 23.19 1.14
N ALA A 358 32.49 23.71 -0.10
CA ALA A 358 31.31 24.01 -0.89
C ALA A 358 30.44 22.74 -0.97
N VAL A 359 29.12 22.90 -0.80
CA VAL A 359 28.17 21.80 -1.02
C VAL A 359 28.33 21.36 -2.48
N ASP A 360 28.48 20.05 -2.67
CA ASP A 360 28.59 19.46 -4.00
C ASP A 360 27.34 19.85 -4.84
N PRO A 361 27.51 20.47 -6.02
CA PRO A 361 26.39 20.93 -6.84
C PRO A 361 25.40 19.80 -7.19
N ASP A 362 25.88 18.56 -7.30
CA ASP A 362 25.03 17.41 -7.59
C ASP A 362 24.13 17.07 -6.39
N VAL A 363 24.62 17.27 -5.17
CA VAL A 363 23.85 17.10 -3.92
C VAL A 363 22.76 18.15 -3.81
N GLU A 364 23.10 19.40 -4.13
CA GLU A 364 22.14 20.49 -4.13
C GLU A 364 21.03 20.27 -5.18
N ALA A 365 21.38 19.79 -6.37
CA ALA A 365 20.41 19.46 -7.41
C ALA A 365 19.44 18.36 -6.97
N GLN A 366 19.95 17.28 -6.36
CA GLN A 366 19.13 16.16 -5.89
C GLN A 366 18.21 16.54 -4.72
N ALA A 367 18.68 17.37 -3.79
CA ALA A 367 17.86 17.88 -2.70
C ALA A 367 16.73 18.79 -3.20
N LYS A 368 17.00 19.64 -4.21
CA LYS A 368 15.97 20.45 -4.87
C LYS A 368 14.96 19.59 -5.61
N GLU A 369 15.40 18.55 -6.33
CA GLU A 369 14.51 17.58 -6.97
C GLU A 369 13.60 16.90 -5.93
N CYS A 370 14.16 16.49 -4.79
CA CYS A 370 13.39 15.90 -3.68
C CYS A 370 12.26 16.84 -3.22
N LEU A 371 12.55 18.13 -3.00
CA LEU A 371 11.54 19.10 -2.58
C LEU A 371 10.44 19.28 -3.63
N MET A 372 10.82 19.42 -4.90
CA MET A 372 9.87 19.59 -6.00
C MET A 372 8.95 18.38 -6.13
N ILE A 373 9.50 17.16 -6.04
CA ILE A 373 8.71 15.93 -6.12
C ILE A 373 7.82 15.75 -4.89
N CYS A 374 8.28 16.12 -3.69
CA CYS A 374 7.44 16.09 -2.50
C CYS A 374 6.22 17.02 -2.65
N ILE A 375 6.40 18.25 -3.15
CA ILE A 375 5.30 19.18 -3.43
C ILE A 375 4.37 18.61 -4.52
N LEU A 376 4.94 18.03 -5.58
CA LEU A 376 4.18 17.44 -6.67
C LEU A 376 3.32 16.25 -6.19
N HIS A 377 3.88 15.41 -5.32
CA HIS A 377 3.15 14.32 -4.66
C HIS A 377 1.94 14.87 -3.88
N LEU A 378 2.14 15.86 -3.01
CA LEU A 378 1.04 16.44 -2.24
C LEU A 378 -0.05 17.05 -3.12
N ARG A 379 0.33 17.71 -4.22
CA ARG A 379 -0.62 18.34 -5.16
C ARG A 379 -1.43 17.37 -6.00
N THR A 380 -1.01 16.12 -6.10
CA THR A 380 -1.59 15.16 -7.05
C THR A 380 -2.27 13.98 -6.38
N VAL A 381 -2.09 13.82 -5.07
CA VAL A 381 -2.56 12.65 -4.32
C VAL A 381 -4.02 12.75 -3.85
N GLU A 382 -4.58 13.97 -3.77
CA GLU A 382 -5.94 14.22 -3.27
C GLU A 382 -6.97 13.30 -3.93
N GLY A 383 -6.99 13.23 -5.27
CA GLY A 383 -7.91 12.36 -5.99
C GLY A 383 -7.78 10.86 -5.67
N THR A 384 -6.60 10.40 -5.26
CA THR A 384 -6.37 9.00 -4.82
C THR A 384 -6.84 8.77 -3.39
N LEU A 385 -6.90 9.81 -2.56
CA LEU A 385 -7.35 9.76 -1.18
C LEU A 385 -8.87 9.92 -1.02
N LEU A 386 -9.59 10.30 -2.08
CA LEU A 386 -11.06 10.46 -2.04
C LEU A 386 -11.82 9.14 -1.89
N HIS A 387 -11.27 8.05 -2.44
CA HIS A 387 -11.92 6.75 -2.46
C HIS A 387 -11.10 5.68 -1.74
N LYS A 388 -11.78 4.85 -0.97
CA LYS A 388 -11.19 3.69 -0.33
C LYS A 388 -10.93 2.57 -1.36
N THR A 389 -9.70 2.08 -1.38
CA THR A 389 -9.23 0.97 -2.22
C THR A 389 -8.31 0.06 -1.40
N ILE A 390 -7.93 -1.08 -1.95
CA ILE A 390 -6.94 -1.98 -1.31
C ILE A 390 -5.57 -1.31 -1.11
N VAL A 391 -5.24 -0.29 -1.90
CA VAL A 391 -3.95 0.45 -1.86
C VAL A 391 -4.04 1.79 -1.09
N SER A 392 -5.16 2.06 -0.43
CA SER A 392 -5.33 3.31 0.33
C SER A 392 -4.33 3.42 1.49
N HIS A 393 -4.03 2.30 2.16
CA HIS A 393 -3.05 2.28 3.26
C HIS A 393 -1.66 2.77 2.82
N THR A 394 -1.16 2.32 1.67
CA THR A 394 0.13 2.77 1.13
C THR A 394 0.12 4.23 0.70
N THR A 395 -0.98 4.65 0.09
CA THR A 395 -1.17 6.03 -0.34
C THR A 395 -1.13 6.97 0.87
N LEU A 396 -1.81 6.62 1.97
CA LEU A 396 -1.75 7.37 3.23
C LEU A 396 -0.34 7.40 3.81
N ARG A 397 0.33 6.24 3.92
CA ARG A 397 1.69 6.13 4.48
C ARG A 397 2.71 6.97 3.72
N SER A 398 2.75 6.84 2.39
CA SER A 398 3.68 7.59 1.54
C SER A 398 3.41 9.10 1.61
N THR A 399 2.14 9.50 1.59
CA THR A 399 1.74 10.92 1.71
C THR A 399 2.16 11.49 3.05
N CYS A 400 1.88 10.79 4.15
CA CYS A 400 2.31 11.19 5.48
C CYS A 400 3.83 11.36 5.59
N ALA A 401 4.61 10.43 5.02
CA ALA A 401 6.07 10.53 5.04
C ALA A 401 6.59 11.74 4.24
N VAL A 402 6.00 12.00 3.06
CA VAL A 402 6.33 13.16 2.23
C VAL A 402 5.93 14.48 2.89
N THR A 403 4.76 14.53 3.54
CA THR A 403 4.35 15.70 4.33
C THR A 403 5.33 15.97 5.47
N MET A 404 5.80 14.91 6.15
CA MET A 404 6.81 15.04 7.21
C MET A 404 8.15 15.54 6.69
N ILE A 405 8.58 15.09 5.51
CA ILE A 405 9.77 15.62 4.84
C ILE A 405 9.66 17.15 4.71
N LEU A 406 8.56 17.64 4.13
CA LEU A 406 8.37 19.07 3.89
C LEU A 406 8.28 19.86 5.20
N LEU A 407 7.55 19.33 6.20
CA LEU A 407 7.48 19.94 7.53
C LEU A 407 8.85 20.03 8.18
N LEU A 408 9.69 19.00 8.13
CA LEU A 408 11.02 19.02 8.73
C LEU A 408 11.92 20.07 8.10
N VAL A 409 11.87 20.21 6.77
CA VAL A 409 12.72 21.13 6.01
C VAL A 409 12.24 22.58 6.10
N TYR A 410 10.95 22.81 6.29
CA TYR A 410 10.36 24.15 6.31
C TYR A 410 10.44 24.83 7.68
N PRO A 411 10.72 26.14 7.80
CA PRO A 411 11.39 26.97 6.80
C PRO A 411 12.90 26.74 6.85
N SER A 412 13.56 26.63 5.68
CA SER A 412 15.02 26.62 5.59
C SER A 412 15.50 27.28 4.30
N PRO A 413 16.77 27.71 4.20
CA PRO A 413 17.34 28.28 2.97
C PRO A 413 17.27 27.32 1.77
N ILE A 414 17.22 26.00 2.03
CA ILE A 414 17.16 24.96 0.98
C ILE A 414 15.85 25.05 0.20
N CYS A 415 14.77 25.54 0.82
CA CYS A 415 13.48 25.71 0.16
C CYS A 415 13.55 26.67 -1.04
N GLY A 416 14.47 27.64 -1.03
CA GLY A 416 14.70 28.54 -2.16
C GLY A 416 13.42 29.12 -2.75
N THR A 417 13.17 28.84 -4.04
CA THR A 417 12.01 29.36 -4.78
C THR A 417 10.68 28.71 -4.42
N VAL A 418 10.68 27.54 -3.77
CA VAL A 418 9.44 26.80 -3.42
C VAL A 418 8.99 27.07 -1.98
N LEU A 419 9.63 28.01 -1.27
CA LEU A 419 9.33 28.33 0.13
C LEU A 419 7.84 28.66 0.33
N ASP A 420 7.25 29.48 -0.54
CA ASP A 420 5.86 29.93 -0.44
C ASP A 420 4.85 28.85 -0.86
N GLU A 421 5.30 27.84 -1.62
CA GLU A 421 4.45 26.76 -2.12
C GLU A 421 4.22 25.66 -1.08
N ILE A 422 5.18 25.47 -0.16
CA ILE A 422 5.17 24.37 0.82
C ILE A 422 3.97 24.47 1.78
N PRO A 423 3.68 25.62 2.43
CA PRO A 423 2.54 25.72 3.35
C PRO A 423 1.21 25.39 2.67
N ALA A 424 0.98 25.91 1.45
CA ALA A 424 -0.25 25.65 0.71
C ALA A 424 -0.41 24.16 0.35
N ALA A 425 0.68 23.48 -0.04
CA ALA A 425 0.66 22.05 -0.32
C ALA A 425 0.38 21.21 0.95
N ILE A 426 0.97 21.60 2.09
CA ILE A 426 0.73 20.94 3.38
C ILE A 426 -0.72 21.14 3.84
N SER A 427 -1.28 22.34 3.73
CA SER A 427 -2.67 22.60 4.14
C SER A 427 -3.67 21.79 3.33
N MET A 428 -3.54 21.78 2.00
CA MET A 428 -4.41 21.00 1.12
C MET A 428 -4.36 19.49 1.43
N VAL A 429 -3.16 18.92 1.58
CA VAL A 429 -3.08 17.49 1.88
C VAL A 429 -3.53 17.17 3.30
N TYR A 430 -3.35 18.10 4.26
CA TYR A 430 -3.83 17.91 5.62
C TYR A 430 -5.34 17.77 5.65
N GLU A 431 -6.07 18.63 4.91
CA GLU A 431 -7.53 18.50 4.73
C GLU A 431 -7.90 17.14 4.15
N ALA A 432 -7.23 16.70 3.07
CA ALA A 432 -7.47 15.37 2.49
C ALA A 432 -7.21 14.22 3.48
N LEU A 433 -6.16 14.32 4.31
CA LEU A 433 -5.83 13.31 5.33
C LEU A 433 -6.80 13.33 6.53
N THR A 434 -7.40 14.48 6.87
CA THR A 434 -8.40 14.56 7.95
C THR A 434 -9.69 13.82 7.63
N ALA A 435 -10.03 13.62 6.34
CA ALA A 435 -11.12 12.72 5.95
C ALA A 435 -10.90 11.27 6.44
N TRP A 436 -9.66 10.90 6.78
CA TRP A 436 -9.29 9.58 7.28
C TRP A 436 -9.09 9.55 8.81
N ALA A 437 -9.51 10.59 9.54
CA ALA A 437 -9.28 10.72 10.98
C ALA A 437 -9.95 9.61 11.83
N ASP A 438 -11.02 9.01 11.33
CA ASP A 438 -11.71 7.89 11.98
C ASP A 438 -10.87 6.60 12.00
N ILE A 439 -9.83 6.52 11.18
CA ILE A 439 -8.91 5.39 11.20
C ILE A 439 -7.99 5.53 12.42
N PRO A 440 -7.99 4.57 13.35
CA PRO A 440 -7.29 4.72 14.63
C PRO A 440 -5.79 5.04 14.51
N PHE A 441 -5.11 4.47 13.51
CA PHE A 441 -3.68 4.74 13.32
C PHE A 441 -3.38 6.12 12.70
N MET A 442 -4.36 6.85 12.17
CA MET A 442 -4.19 8.18 11.58
C MET A 442 -4.26 9.30 12.63
N VAL A 443 -4.92 9.05 13.76
CA VAL A 443 -5.11 10.04 14.84
C VAL A 443 -3.79 10.63 15.33
N THR A 444 -2.81 9.77 15.64
CA THR A 444 -1.51 10.23 16.17
C THR A 444 -0.69 11.01 15.12
N PRO A 445 -0.50 10.49 13.88
CA PRO A 445 0.15 11.25 12.81
C PRO A 445 -0.47 12.62 12.53
N LEU A 446 -1.80 12.71 12.43
CA LEU A 446 -2.50 13.98 12.17
C LEU A 446 -2.27 15.00 13.30
N GLY A 447 -2.22 14.54 14.55
CA GLY A 447 -1.86 15.37 15.70
C GLY A 447 -0.41 15.86 15.64
N ASN A 448 0.53 14.97 15.27
CA ASN A 448 1.94 15.32 15.11
C ASN A 448 2.13 16.36 14.00
N PHE A 449 1.43 16.22 12.86
CA PHE A 449 1.47 17.18 11.75
C PHE A 449 0.97 18.55 12.19
N ARG A 450 -0.16 18.59 12.90
CA ARG A 450 -0.73 19.84 13.43
C ARG A 450 0.23 20.55 14.36
N ASN A 451 0.80 19.83 15.32
CA ASN A 451 1.72 20.40 16.30
C ASN A 451 2.99 20.95 15.64
N LEU A 452 3.55 20.20 14.68
CA LEU A 452 4.77 20.60 13.97
C LEU A 452 4.52 21.77 13.01
N ALA A 453 3.40 21.76 12.28
CA ALA A 453 2.97 22.86 11.42
C ALA A 453 2.78 24.16 12.22
N LYS A 454 2.07 24.08 13.35
CA LYS A 454 1.89 25.22 14.27
C LYS A 454 3.21 25.75 14.81
N ALA A 455 4.14 24.89 15.20
CA ALA A 455 5.47 25.29 15.66
C ALA A 455 6.29 26.00 14.57
N LYS A 456 5.98 25.75 13.29
CA LYS A 456 6.62 26.36 12.11
C LYS A 456 5.82 27.51 11.51
N GLY A 457 4.77 27.98 12.19
CA GLY A 457 3.95 29.11 11.75
C GLY A 457 3.05 28.80 10.54
N ILE A 458 2.75 27.52 10.27
CA ILE A 458 1.75 27.11 9.29
C ILE A 458 0.42 26.93 10.00
N GLU A 459 -0.57 27.74 9.65
CA GLU A 459 -1.94 27.59 10.15
C GLU A 459 -2.68 26.52 9.32
N LEU A 460 -3.01 25.40 9.96
CA LEU A 460 -3.85 24.36 9.40
C LEU A 460 -5.27 24.56 9.92
N LEU A 461 -6.26 24.53 9.02
CA LEU A 461 -7.67 24.70 9.39
C LEU A 461 -8.11 23.60 10.38
N GLU A 462 -8.86 24.00 11.41
CA GLU A 462 -9.54 23.06 12.29
C GLU A 462 -10.75 22.50 11.54
N THR A 463 -10.68 21.22 11.15
CA THR A 463 -11.86 20.47 10.72
C THR A 463 -12.66 20.10 11.98
N HIS A 464 -13.88 20.61 12.08
CA HIS A 464 -14.83 20.37 13.18
C HIS A 464 -15.29 18.92 13.27
#